data_AF-W4KEG2-F1
#
_entry.id   AF-W4KEG2-F1
#
_cell.length_a   1.000
_cell.length_b   1.000
_cell.length_c   1.000
_cell.angle_alpha   90.00
_cell.angle_beta   90.00
_cell.angle_gamma   90.00
#
_symmetry.space_group_name_H-M   'P 1'
#
loop_
_entity.id
_entity.type
_entity.pdbx_description
1 polymer ?
#
loop_
_entity_poly.entity_id
_entity_poly.type
_entity_poly.pdbx_seq_one_letter_code
_entity_poly.pdbx_strand_id
1 'polypeptide(L)'
;PSWASQLWNTGAASRPVASPPPSLLHPPHPPLFEDAYATQRQRTRRNPNPLAHVFQSSSAPSGIQSRAPSLARTYSRRAESADLDDDPNATVRRKRKVDLSPEPSDHDRPRSKSHLKPPKLAPSAWQLYFTDWIQRHQATNTRKLNVAQAAKEAGVEYAQLSNAEKEPYKRRSQAMKEIREREYSAYMTSLTPDDIKRENTFRAAQRKAGKSRKGNIKDPNAPKKPLSAYFMFLQRIRSDPELVKDVFGDETETTKQSVLAAGKWRSMTDDERKPFLAQAEQEKLEYEAARKMYEDGTVGYGTSISFSVLPGNP
;
A
#
# COMPACT_ATOMS: atom_id res chain seq x y z
N PRO A 1 25.14 -2.61 -41.08
CA PRO A 1 26.39 -1.91 -40.68
C PRO A 1 27.38 -2.89 -40.05
N SER A 2 28.66 -2.83 -40.41
CA SER A 2 29.72 -3.75 -39.91
C SER A 2 30.02 -3.63 -38.41
N TRP A 3 29.43 -2.64 -37.71
CA TRP A 3 29.50 -2.52 -36.25
C TRP A 3 28.51 -3.45 -35.51
N ALA A 4 27.54 -4.04 -36.20
CA ALA A 4 26.49 -4.87 -35.57
C ALA A 4 26.90 -6.34 -35.33
N SER A 5 28.05 -6.78 -35.85
CA SER A 5 28.52 -8.17 -35.73
C SER A 5 29.43 -8.44 -34.52
N GLN A 6 29.79 -7.42 -33.74
CA GLN A 6 30.62 -7.56 -32.53
C GLN A 6 29.84 -7.77 -31.23
N LEU A 7 28.51 -7.79 -31.30
CA LEU A 7 27.65 -8.08 -30.14
C LEU A 7 27.58 -9.58 -29.79
N TRP A 8 28.14 -10.48 -30.62
CA TRP A 8 27.82 -11.92 -30.54
C TRP A 8 28.98 -12.91 -30.76
N ASN A 9 30.27 -12.51 -30.74
CA ASN A 9 31.36 -13.51 -30.79
C ASN A 9 32.73 -13.02 -30.26
N THR A 10 33.14 -13.52 -29.08
CA THR A 10 34.55 -13.74 -28.73
C THR A 10 34.69 -15.12 -28.10
N GLY A 11 35.41 -15.98 -28.81
CA GLY A 11 35.62 -17.38 -28.50
C GLY A 11 36.64 -17.63 -27.39
N ALA A 12 36.57 -18.86 -26.91
CA ALA A 12 37.44 -19.47 -25.91
C ALA A 12 38.92 -19.49 -26.30
N ALA A 13 39.79 -19.23 -25.32
CA ALA A 13 41.18 -19.68 -25.35
C ALA A 13 41.66 -20.06 -23.93
N SER A 14 41.91 -21.37 -23.75
CA SER A 14 42.91 -22.04 -22.91
C SER A 14 43.07 -21.74 -21.40
N ARG A 15 42.85 -22.79 -20.59
CA ARG A 15 43.36 -23.00 -19.21
C ARG A 15 44.89 -23.21 -19.21
N PRO A 16 45.55 -22.95 -18.06
CA PRO A 16 46.17 -24.04 -17.27
C PRO A 16 45.87 -23.88 -15.75
N VAL A 17 45.39 -24.90 -15.02
CA VAL A 17 46.08 -25.98 -14.26
C VAL A 17 46.90 -25.55 -13.02
N ALA A 18 46.41 -26.01 -11.86
CA ALA A 18 47.08 -26.44 -10.60
C ALA A 18 47.48 -25.46 -9.46
N SER A 19 46.69 -25.56 -8.35
CA SER A 19 47.09 -25.73 -6.92
C SER A 19 47.64 -24.55 -6.09
N PRO A 20 47.59 -24.56 -4.73
CA PRO A 20 46.70 -25.20 -3.73
C PRO A 20 46.08 -24.16 -2.72
N PRO A 21 45.26 -24.54 -1.70
CA PRO A 21 44.52 -23.57 -0.88
C PRO A 21 45.25 -23.21 0.43
N PRO A 22 45.05 -21.99 1.00
CA PRO A 22 45.40 -21.75 2.39
C PRO A 22 44.16 -21.78 3.30
N SER A 23 44.19 -22.75 4.20
CA SER A 23 43.99 -22.63 5.65
C SER A 23 42.81 -21.83 6.21
N LEU A 24 41.93 -22.60 6.84
CA LEU A 24 41.00 -22.22 7.91
C LEU A 24 41.70 -21.34 8.97
N LEU A 25 41.21 -20.12 9.18
CA LEU A 25 41.44 -19.33 10.39
C LEU A 25 40.17 -18.54 10.72
N HIS A 26 39.47 -18.98 11.76
CA HIS A 26 38.51 -18.18 12.51
C HIS A 26 39.20 -16.94 13.09
N PRO A 27 38.51 -15.80 13.14
CA PRO A 27 38.72 -14.82 14.21
C PRO A 27 37.44 -14.58 15.03
N PRO A 28 37.60 -14.10 16.28
CA PRO A 28 36.63 -14.24 17.35
C PRO A 28 35.56 -13.14 17.37
N HIS A 29 34.43 -13.46 17.99
CA HIS A 29 33.41 -12.50 18.40
C HIS A 29 33.97 -11.39 19.30
N PRO A 30 33.56 -10.11 19.10
CA PRO A 30 33.59 -9.09 20.14
C PRO A 30 32.20 -8.85 20.76
N PRO A 31 32.14 -8.29 21.97
CA PRO A 31 30.97 -8.37 22.84
C PRO A 31 29.90 -7.30 22.54
N LEU A 32 28.69 -7.62 23.00
CA LEU A 32 27.55 -6.73 23.22
C LEU A 32 27.99 -5.44 23.94
N PHE A 33 27.61 -4.26 23.44
CA PHE A 33 27.00 -3.16 24.20
C PHE A 33 26.50 -2.05 23.25
N GLU A 34 25.40 -1.41 23.68
CA GLU A 34 24.72 -0.21 23.19
C GLU A 34 23.68 -0.29 22.05
N ASP A 35 22.42 -0.16 22.50
CA ASP A 35 21.21 0.09 21.74
C ASP A 35 21.26 1.41 20.96
N ALA A 36 21.24 1.36 19.62
CA ALA A 36 21.16 2.53 18.74
C ALA A 36 19.74 2.86 18.22
N TYR A 37 18.66 2.49 18.94
CA TYR A 37 17.28 2.86 18.54
C TYR A 37 16.37 3.29 19.70
N ALA A 38 16.91 4.00 20.69
CA ALA A 38 16.09 4.77 21.62
C ALA A 38 15.54 6.03 20.94
N THR A 39 14.31 5.96 20.42
CA THR A 39 13.57 7.13 19.93
C THR A 39 13.10 7.98 21.12
N GLN A 40 13.94 8.92 21.55
CA GLN A 40 13.61 9.92 22.54
C GLN A 40 12.62 10.94 21.96
N ARG A 41 11.32 10.70 22.18
CA ARG A 41 10.28 11.71 21.94
C ARG A 41 10.51 12.90 22.88
N GLN A 42 11.03 14.00 22.34
CA GLN A 42 11.06 15.27 23.06
C GLN A 42 9.62 15.76 23.28
N ARG A 43 9.20 15.78 24.55
CA ARG A 43 8.03 16.53 25.00
C ARG A 43 8.46 17.97 25.21
N THR A 44 8.05 18.88 24.33
CA THR A 44 8.17 20.32 24.55
C THR A 44 7.30 20.73 25.73
N ARG A 45 7.93 20.93 26.89
CA ARG A 45 7.34 21.67 28.03
C ARG A 45 7.43 23.16 27.72
N ARG A 46 6.28 23.81 27.56
CA ARG A 46 6.17 25.27 27.52
C ARG A 46 6.17 25.75 28.97
N ASN A 47 7.28 26.35 29.42
CA ASN A 47 7.32 27.05 30.70
C ASN A 47 7.00 28.54 30.49
N PRO A 48 6.25 29.19 31.40
CA PRO A 48 5.87 30.59 31.27
C PRO A 48 6.89 31.49 31.99
N ASN A 49 7.12 32.70 31.46
CA ASN A 49 7.50 33.86 32.27
C ASN A 49 7.30 35.18 31.49
N PRO A 50 7.22 36.34 32.19
CA PRO A 50 6.30 37.43 31.86
C PRO A 50 7.02 38.74 31.49
N LEU A 51 6.23 39.84 31.43
CA LEU A 51 6.57 41.26 31.18
C LEU A 51 6.35 41.70 29.72
N ALA A 52 5.21 42.32 29.38
CA ALA A 52 4.79 43.71 29.63
C ALA A 52 5.39 44.71 28.62
N HIS A 53 4.56 45.18 27.69
CA HIS A 53 4.55 46.52 27.04
C HIS A 53 3.36 46.51 26.05
N VAL A 54 2.17 46.93 26.49
CA VAL A 54 1.57 48.27 26.29
C VAL A 54 1.64 48.73 24.83
N PHE A 55 0.53 48.55 24.10
CA PHE A 55 0.06 49.53 23.12
C PHE A 55 -1.47 49.55 23.16
N GLN A 56 -2.01 50.70 23.58
CA GLN A 56 -3.44 50.99 23.69
C GLN A 56 -3.99 51.42 22.33
N SER A 57 -5.19 50.92 22.02
CA SER A 57 -6.03 51.36 20.90
C SER A 57 -6.90 52.55 21.31
N SER A 58 -6.96 53.54 20.44
CA SER A 58 -7.92 54.65 20.39
C SER A 58 -8.62 54.52 19.02
N SER A 59 -9.94 54.59 18.82
CA SER A 59 -11.04 55.16 19.59
C SER A 59 -12.34 54.51 19.11
N ALA A 60 -13.27 54.21 20.02
CA ALA A 60 -14.69 54.05 19.70
C ALA A 60 -15.43 55.37 20.01
N PRO A 61 -16.67 55.54 19.52
CA PRO A 61 -17.71 55.85 20.48
C PRO A 61 -18.93 54.92 20.40
N SER A 62 -19.37 54.56 21.60
CA SER A 62 -20.65 53.99 22.06
C SER A 62 -21.87 54.74 21.48
N GLY A 63 -23.10 54.23 21.41
CA GLY A 63 -23.76 53.06 21.98
C GLY A 63 -25.27 53.36 22.05
N ILE A 64 -26.07 52.33 22.40
CA ILE A 64 -27.49 52.37 22.87
C ILE A 64 -28.56 52.30 21.75
N GLN A 65 -29.60 51.47 21.76
CA GLN A 65 -29.99 50.24 22.48
C GLN A 65 -31.17 49.60 21.69
N SER A 66 -31.14 48.27 21.59
CA SER A 66 -32.22 47.29 21.41
C SER A 66 -33.70 47.73 21.35
N ARG A 67 -34.44 47.24 20.33
CA ARG A 67 -35.66 46.42 20.54
C ARG A 67 -36.14 45.73 19.24
N ALA A 68 -36.38 44.43 19.30
CA ALA A 68 -37.36 43.70 18.46
C ALA A 68 -38.58 43.39 19.38
N PRO A 69 -39.78 42.94 18.91
CA PRO A 69 -40.18 42.46 17.57
C PRO A 69 -41.60 42.93 17.14
N SER A 70 -42.11 42.46 15.98
CA SER A 70 -43.35 41.64 15.89
C SER A 70 -44.07 41.68 14.52
N LEU A 71 -44.43 40.47 14.09
CA LEU A 71 -45.51 40.01 13.21
C LEU A 71 -46.47 41.06 12.60
N ALA A 72 -46.57 41.10 11.26
CA ALA A 72 -47.80 40.81 10.50
C ALA A 72 -47.75 41.36 9.05
N ARG A 73 -47.87 40.43 8.10
CA ARG A 73 -48.66 40.46 6.84
C ARG A 73 -49.19 41.81 6.33
N THR A 74 -48.90 42.13 5.06
CA THR A 74 -49.95 42.38 4.04
C THR A 74 -49.39 42.19 2.62
N TYR A 75 -50.21 41.55 1.80
CA TYR A 75 -50.02 41.31 0.37
C TYR A 75 -50.44 42.58 -0.38
N SER A 76 -49.64 43.07 -1.33
CA SER A 76 -50.10 44.07 -2.31
C SER A 76 -49.67 43.63 -3.71
N ARG A 77 -50.67 43.45 -4.59
CA ARG A 77 -50.52 43.21 -6.02
C ARG A 77 -50.43 44.56 -6.74
N ARG A 78 -49.60 44.65 -7.79
CA ARG A 78 -49.86 45.46 -9.00
C ARG A 78 -48.94 44.95 -10.11
N ALA A 79 -49.47 44.13 -11.02
CA ALA A 79 -49.87 44.49 -12.40
C ALA A 79 -48.66 44.96 -13.23
N GLU A 80 -48.08 44.04 -14.00
CA GLU A 80 -48.25 43.92 -15.47
C GLU A 80 -47.44 44.95 -16.26
N SER A 81 -46.34 44.47 -16.85
CA SER A 81 -45.95 44.85 -18.22
C SER A 81 -45.49 43.57 -18.90
N ALA A 82 -46.28 43.14 -19.88
CA ALA A 82 -45.93 42.10 -20.82
C ALA A 82 -45.08 42.73 -21.93
N ASP A 83 -43.90 42.17 -22.18
CA ASP A 83 -43.26 42.29 -23.48
C ASP A 83 -43.17 40.89 -24.06
N LEU A 84 -43.87 40.75 -25.18
CA LEU A 84 -43.93 39.58 -26.04
C LEU A 84 -42.70 39.63 -26.96
N ASP A 85 -41.78 38.68 -26.81
CA ASP A 85 -40.93 38.27 -27.91
C ASP A 85 -40.94 36.74 -27.97
N ASP A 86 -41.44 36.25 -29.08
CA ASP A 86 -41.79 34.87 -29.40
C ASP A 86 -40.52 34.18 -29.93
N ASP A 87 -39.89 33.31 -29.13
CA ASP A 87 -38.86 32.38 -29.64
C ASP A 87 -39.47 30.97 -29.78
N PRO A 88 -39.84 30.54 -31.01
CA PRO A 88 -40.49 29.25 -31.24
C PRO A 88 -39.51 28.07 -31.26
N ASN A 89 -38.24 28.22 -30.86
CA ASN A 89 -37.28 27.11 -30.80
C ASN A 89 -36.59 26.90 -29.44
N ALA A 90 -37.11 27.49 -28.37
CA ALA A 90 -36.72 27.12 -27.01
C ALA A 90 -37.17 25.67 -26.71
N THR A 91 -36.25 24.72 -26.89
CA THR A 91 -36.48 23.30 -26.63
C THR A 91 -36.83 23.10 -25.15
N VAL A 92 -38.13 22.96 -24.88
CA VAL A 92 -38.70 22.65 -23.57
C VAL A 92 -38.12 21.32 -23.10
N ARG A 93 -37.09 21.38 -22.23
CA ARG A 93 -36.61 20.24 -21.48
C ARG A 93 -37.72 19.82 -20.51
N ARG A 94 -38.64 18.96 -20.97
CA ARG A 94 -39.63 18.30 -20.11
C ARG A 94 -38.88 17.74 -18.91
N LYS A 95 -39.11 18.32 -17.71
CA LYS A 95 -38.75 17.67 -16.46
C LYS A 95 -39.55 16.38 -16.40
N ARG A 96 -38.90 15.28 -16.78
CA ARG A 96 -39.37 13.93 -16.50
C ARG A 96 -39.59 13.89 -15.00
N LYS A 97 -40.85 13.76 -14.57
CA LYS A 97 -41.24 13.52 -13.19
C LYS A 97 -40.48 12.26 -12.77
N VAL A 98 -39.41 12.44 -12.01
CA VAL A 98 -38.69 11.33 -11.40
C VAL A 98 -39.68 10.75 -10.42
N ASP A 99 -40.15 9.55 -10.72
CA ASP A 99 -40.93 8.76 -9.81
C ASP A 99 -40.08 8.56 -8.55
N LEU A 100 -40.41 9.28 -7.48
CA LEU A 100 -39.79 9.16 -6.17
C LEU A 100 -40.29 7.85 -5.55
N SER A 101 -39.88 6.74 -6.14
CA SER A 101 -39.76 5.50 -5.40
C SER A 101 -38.81 5.76 -4.23
N PRO A 102 -39.19 5.41 -2.99
CA PRO A 102 -38.31 5.64 -1.85
C PRO A 102 -37.00 4.91 -2.11
N GLU A 103 -35.90 5.67 -2.22
CA GLU A 103 -34.55 5.12 -2.19
C GLU A 103 -34.46 4.22 -0.94
N PRO A 104 -34.05 2.95 -1.08
CA PRO A 104 -33.95 2.07 0.07
C PRO A 104 -33.01 2.71 1.08
N SER A 105 -33.48 2.78 2.33
CA SER A 105 -32.70 3.29 3.44
C SER A 105 -31.34 2.58 3.47
N ASP A 106 -30.28 3.27 3.88
CA ASP A 106 -28.91 2.69 3.89
C ASP A 106 -28.79 1.46 4.83
N HIS A 107 -29.86 1.16 5.59
CA HIS A 107 -30.05 -0.02 6.43
C HIS A 107 -30.51 -1.27 5.66
N ASP A 108 -31.14 -1.13 4.49
CA ASP A 108 -31.70 -2.25 3.70
C ASP A 108 -30.73 -2.81 2.65
N ARG A 109 -29.58 -2.15 2.42
CA ARG A 109 -28.53 -2.72 1.57
C ARG A 109 -27.87 -3.86 2.34
N PRO A 110 -27.85 -5.11 1.80
CA PRO A 110 -27.19 -6.21 2.47
C PRO A 110 -25.72 -5.83 2.68
N ARG A 111 -25.30 -5.76 3.94
CA ARG A 111 -23.90 -5.47 4.30
C ARG A 111 -23.05 -6.52 3.60
N SER A 112 -22.33 -6.11 2.56
CA SER A 112 -21.37 -7.00 1.90
C SER A 112 -20.37 -7.44 2.97
N LYS A 113 -20.27 -8.75 3.19
CA LYS A 113 -19.29 -9.35 4.08
C LYS A 113 -18.13 -9.84 3.23
N SER A 114 -16.91 -9.82 3.76
CA SER A 114 -15.79 -10.50 3.11
C SER A 114 -16.10 -12.00 3.04
N HIS A 115 -16.09 -12.58 1.85
CA HIS A 115 -16.22 -14.03 1.67
C HIS A 115 -14.97 -14.78 2.15
N LEU A 116 -13.85 -14.06 2.20
CA LEU A 116 -12.55 -14.56 2.58
C LEU A 116 -12.33 -14.56 4.09
N LYS A 117 -11.85 -15.70 4.61
CA LYS A 117 -11.54 -15.91 6.03
C LYS A 117 -10.07 -16.23 6.21
N PRO A 118 -9.18 -15.21 6.18
CA PRO A 118 -7.76 -15.44 6.37
C PRO A 118 -7.46 -15.95 7.80
N PRO A 119 -6.40 -16.77 7.99
CA PRO A 119 -5.95 -17.21 9.31
C PRO A 119 -5.77 -16.05 10.29
N LYS A 120 -5.98 -16.29 11.59
CA LYS A 120 -5.88 -15.28 12.68
C LYS A 120 -4.44 -15.04 13.11
N LEU A 121 -4.11 -13.81 13.51
CA LEU A 121 -2.75 -13.41 13.89
C LEU A 121 -2.22 -14.30 15.01
N ALA A 122 -0.96 -14.70 14.90
CA ALA A 122 -0.31 -15.53 15.91
C ALA A 122 -0.14 -14.71 17.20
N PRO A 123 -0.43 -15.28 18.37
CA PRO A 123 -0.29 -14.58 19.63
C PRO A 123 1.17 -14.25 19.92
N SER A 124 1.41 -13.05 20.42
CA SER A 124 2.69 -12.61 20.96
C SER A 124 3.06 -13.42 22.21
N ALA A 125 4.36 -13.50 22.53
CA ALA A 125 4.86 -14.12 23.76
C ALA A 125 4.17 -13.56 25.02
N TRP A 126 3.97 -12.23 25.08
CA TRP A 126 3.20 -11.59 26.15
C TRP A 126 1.74 -12.05 26.19
N GLN A 127 1.09 -12.21 25.04
CA GLN A 127 -0.30 -12.65 24.98
C GLN A 127 -0.45 -14.09 25.48
N LEU A 128 0.51 -14.97 25.14
CA LEU A 128 0.58 -16.33 25.66
C LEU A 128 0.81 -16.36 27.17
N TYR A 129 1.71 -15.50 27.68
CA TYR A 129 1.89 -15.36 29.12
C TYR A 129 0.61 -14.87 29.80
N PHE A 130 -0.02 -13.84 29.25
CA PHE A 130 -1.21 -13.23 29.83
C PHE A 130 -2.40 -14.21 29.84
N THR A 131 -2.55 -15.04 28.81
CA THR A 131 -3.57 -16.11 28.82
C THR A 131 -3.30 -17.13 29.91
N ASP A 132 -2.05 -17.56 30.09
CA ASP A 132 -1.67 -18.50 31.15
C ASP A 132 -1.85 -17.88 32.54
N TRP A 133 -1.50 -16.59 32.70
CA TRP A 133 -1.70 -15.82 33.93
C TRP A 133 -3.17 -15.73 34.28
N ILE A 134 -4.05 -15.36 33.33
CA ILE A 134 -5.50 -15.32 33.57
C ILE A 134 -6.02 -16.68 34.00
N GLN A 135 -5.60 -17.77 33.34
CA GLN A 135 -6.05 -19.12 33.70
C GLN A 135 -5.63 -19.50 35.11
N ARG A 136 -4.39 -19.19 35.52
CA ARG A 136 -3.92 -19.41 36.90
C ARG A 136 -4.72 -18.60 37.91
N HIS A 137 -4.99 -17.33 37.61
CA HIS A 137 -5.77 -16.45 38.50
C HIS A 137 -7.25 -16.82 38.57
N GLN A 138 -7.84 -17.35 37.49
CA GLN A 138 -9.21 -17.87 37.51
C GLN A 138 -9.31 -19.19 38.29
N ALA A 139 -8.27 -20.02 38.24
CA ALA A 139 -8.22 -21.25 39.01
C ALA A 139 -8.06 -20.99 40.52
N THR A 140 -7.32 -19.94 40.90
CA THR A 140 -7.11 -19.56 42.31
C THR A 140 -8.17 -18.62 42.86
N ASN A 141 -8.77 -17.78 42.03
CA ASN A 141 -9.74 -16.77 42.43
C ASN A 141 -11.01 -16.88 41.59
N THR A 142 -12.10 -17.34 42.22
CA THR A 142 -13.41 -17.55 41.59
C THR A 142 -14.20 -16.26 41.37
N ARG A 143 -13.68 -15.11 41.81
CA ARG A 143 -14.33 -13.80 41.64
C ARG A 143 -14.07 -13.23 40.24
N LYS A 144 -15.07 -12.53 39.68
CA LYS A 144 -14.95 -11.86 38.37
C LYS A 144 -13.75 -10.92 38.35
N LEU A 145 -12.70 -11.31 37.62
CA LEU A 145 -11.47 -10.52 37.46
C LEU A 145 -11.74 -9.29 36.60
N ASN A 146 -11.24 -8.13 37.04
CA ASN A 146 -11.22 -6.94 36.20
C ASN A 146 -10.06 -7.06 35.20
N VAL A 147 -10.38 -7.25 33.91
CA VAL A 147 -9.38 -7.46 32.84
C VAL A 147 -8.35 -6.32 32.76
N ALA A 148 -8.77 -5.08 33.01
CA ALA A 148 -7.86 -3.93 32.96
C ALA A 148 -6.85 -3.95 34.12
N GLN A 149 -7.27 -4.41 35.30
CA GLN A 149 -6.41 -4.56 36.46
C GLN A 149 -5.47 -5.77 36.29
N ALA A 150 -6.02 -6.89 35.85
CA ALA A 150 -5.28 -8.10 35.51
C ALA A 150 -4.15 -7.83 34.50
N ALA A 151 -4.42 -7.05 33.44
CA ALA A 151 -3.40 -6.71 32.46
C ALA A 151 -2.26 -5.85 33.04
N LYS A 152 -2.55 -4.99 34.03
CA LYS A 152 -1.52 -4.20 34.71
C LYS A 152 -0.64 -5.08 35.59
N GLU A 153 -1.27 -5.92 36.42
CA GLU A 153 -0.57 -6.83 37.34
C GLU A 153 0.31 -7.83 36.57
N ALA A 154 -0.28 -8.53 35.60
CA ALA A 154 0.45 -9.45 34.74
C ALA A 154 1.57 -8.75 33.96
N GLY A 155 1.39 -7.48 33.57
CA GLY A 155 2.38 -6.70 32.83
C GLY A 155 3.61 -6.39 33.68
N VAL A 156 3.39 -6.07 34.96
CA VAL A 156 4.49 -5.88 35.94
C VAL A 156 5.22 -7.19 36.20
N GLU A 157 4.49 -8.29 36.42
CA GLU A 157 5.10 -9.61 36.62
C GLU A 157 5.91 -10.03 35.40
N TYR A 158 5.36 -9.91 34.19
CA TYR A 158 6.07 -10.26 32.97
C TYR A 158 7.31 -9.39 32.73
N ALA A 159 7.29 -8.13 33.14
CA ALA A 159 8.49 -7.29 33.08
C ALA A 159 9.59 -7.84 33.98
N GLN A 160 9.24 -8.27 35.19
CA GLN A 160 10.16 -8.80 36.22
C GLN A 160 10.67 -10.22 35.93
N LEU A 161 9.96 -11.02 35.12
CA LEU A 161 10.40 -12.37 34.76
C LEU A 161 11.80 -12.38 34.15
N SER A 162 12.56 -13.42 34.48
CA SER A 162 13.87 -13.67 33.90
C SER A 162 13.78 -14.01 32.41
N ASN A 163 14.89 -13.85 31.69
CA ASN A 163 14.94 -14.22 30.27
C ASN A 163 14.67 -15.72 30.07
N ALA A 164 15.08 -16.57 31.03
CA ALA A 164 14.85 -18.01 30.99
C ALA A 164 13.34 -18.36 31.09
N GLU A 165 12.58 -17.63 31.89
CA GLU A 165 11.13 -17.81 32.03
C GLU A 165 10.34 -17.25 30.85
N LYS A 166 10.87 -16.21 30.20
CA LYS A 166 10.29 -15.62 28.97
C LYS A 166 10.54 -16.48 27.74
N GLU A 167 11.67 -17.20 27.71
CA GLU A 167 12.10 -18.03 26.59
C GLU A 167 11.07 -19.08 26.09
N PRO A 168 10.39 -19.87 26.95
CA PRO A 168 9.34 -20.79 26.49
C PRO A 168 8.18 -20.07 25.80
N TYR A 169 7.75 -18.90 26.28
CA TYR A 169 6.70 -18.11 25.63
C TYR A 169 7.16 -17.52 24.30
N LYS A 170 8.43 -17.11 24.22
CA LYS A 170 9.05 -16.65 22.97
C LYS A 170 9.07 -17.77 21.92
N ARG A 171 9.52 -18.97 22.29
CA ARG A 171 9.54 -20.14 21.40
C ARG A 171 8.13 -20.56 20.96
N ARG A 172 7.16 -20.64 21.89
CA ARG A 172 5.76 -20.91 21.55
C ARG A 172 5.19 -19.86 20.59
N SER A 173 5.46 -18.58 20.80
CA SER A 173 5.01 -17.51 19.90
C SER A 173 5.64 -17.64 18.51
N GLN A 174 6.94 -17.97 18.42
CA GLN A 174 7.62 -18.22 17.15
C GLN A 174 7.01 -19.42 16.42
N ALA A 175 6.82 -20.56 17.09
CA ALA A 175 6.19 -21.73 16.51
C ALA A 175 4.77 -21.42 15.98
N MET A 176 3.97 -20.67 16.73
CA MET A 176 2.64 -20.24 16.29
C MET A 176 2.69 -19.26 15.09
N LYS A 177 3.72 -18.41 15.00
CA LYS A 177 3.95 -17.55 13.83
C LYS A 177 4.27 -18.38 12.59
N GLU A 178 5.16 -19.37 12.72
CA GLU A 178 5.50 -20.27 11.61
C GLU A 178 4.28 -21.08 11.14
N ILE A 179 3.48 -21.62 12.08
CA ILE A 179 2.25 -22.34 11.74
C ILE A 179 1.31 -21.43 10.96
N ARG A 180 1.09 -20.20 11.45
CA ARG A 180 0.26 -19.22 10.74
C ARG A 180 0.81 -18.89 9.36
N GLU A 181 2.13 -18.75 9.19
CA GLU A 181 2.73 -18.45 7.89
C GLU A 181 2.49 -19.60 6.90
N ARG A 182 2.64 -20.85 7.35
CA ARG A 182 2.30 -22.05 6.56
C ARG A 182 0.81 -22.11 6.22
N GLU A 183 -0.06 -21.86 7.19
CA GLU A 183 -1.51 -21.79 6.97
C GLU A 183 -1.88 -20.63 6.03
N TYR A 184 -1.21 -19.49 6.15
CA TYR A 184 -1.44 -18.33 5.29
C TYR A 184 -0.97 -18.59 3.87
N SER A 185 0.17 -19.26 3.68
CA SER A 185 0.62 -19.67 2.35
C SER A 185 -0.31 -20.72 1.73
N ALA A 186 -0.77 -21.70 2.51
CA ALA A 186 -1.75 -22.68 2.06
C ALA A 186 -3.08 -22.02 1.68
N TYR A 187 -3.55 -21.09 2.52
CA TYR A 187 -4.73 -20.27 2.27
C TYR A 187 -4.59 -19.46 0.98
N MET A 188 -3.48 -18.75 0.79
CA MET A 188 -3.21 -17.96 -0.42
C MET A 188 -3.16 -18.84 -1.68
N THR A 189 -2.65 -20.06 -1.56
CA THR A 189 -2.61 -21.03 -2.67
C THR A 189 -3.99 -21.60 -2.96
N SER A 190 -4.82 -21.82 -1.94
CA SER A 190 -6.20 -22.33 -2.09
C SER A 190 -7.18 -21.33 -2.70
N LEU A 191 -6.83 -20.03 -2.72
CA LEU A 191 -7.69 -18.99 -3.24
C LEU A 191 -7.78 -19.07 -4.77
N THR A 192 -9.00 -19.05 -5.28
CA THR A 192 -9.23 -18.96 -6.72
C THR A 192 -9.07 -17.51 -7.20
N PRO A 193 -8.72 -17.29 -8.48
CA PRO A 193 -8.69 -15.97 -9.09
C PRO A 193 -10.00 -15.19 -8.91
N ASP A 194 -11.14 -15.87 -8.99
CA ASP A 194 -12.46 -15.30 -8.80
C ASP A 194 -12.71 -14.85 -7.37
N ASP A 195 -12.28 -15.63 -6.37
CA ASP A 195 -12.41 -15.26 -4.97
C ASP A 195 -11.57 -14.03 -4.63
N ILE A 196 -10.37 -13.93 -5.20
CA ILE A 196 -9.52 -12.74 -5.07
C ILE A 196 -10.17 -11.53 -5.74
N LYS A 197 -10.77 -11.70 -6.93
CA LYS A 197 -11.49 -10.61 -7.63
C LYS A 197 -12.68 -10.11 -6.81
N ARG A 198 -13.51 -11.01 -6.27
CA ARG A 198 -14.66 -10.66 -5.41
C ARG A 198 -14.24 -9.96 -4.11
N GLU A 199 -13.18 -10.44 -3.45
CA GLU A 199 -12.67 -9.76 -2.25
C GLU A 199 -12.08 -8.39 -2.59
N ASN A 200 -11.41 -8.26 -3.74
CA ASN A 200 -10.83 -7.00 -4.16
C ASN A 200 -11.89 -5.94 -4.51
N THR A 201 -13.01 -6.32 -5.12
CA THR A 201 -14.14 -5.40 -5.31
C THR A 201 -14.75 -4.99 -3.97
N PHE A 202 -14.89 -5.92 -3.04
CA PHE A 202 -15.33 -5.62 -1.67
C PHE A 202 -14.39 -4.64 -0.95
N ARG A 203 -13.08 -4.89 -0.95
CA ARG A 203 -12.10 -4.00 -0.32
C ARG A 203 -12.05 -2.62 -0.99
N ALA A 204 -12.19 -2.55 -2.30
CA ALA A 204 -12.29 -1.29 -3.02
C ALA A 204 -13.54 -0.49 -2.60
N ALA A 205 -14.69 -1.14 -2.47
CA ALA A 205 -15.92 -0.53 -1.98
C ALA A 205 -15.77 -0.03 -0.52
N GLN A 206 -15.15 -0.83 0.37
CA GLN A 206 -14.88 -0.42 1.75
C GLN A 206 -13.93 0.79 1.84
N ARG A 207 -12.90 0.85 0.99
CA ARG A 207 -12.02 2.02 0.89
C ARG A 207 -12.76 3.25 0.37
N LYS A 208 -13.59 3.09 -0.67
CA LYS A 208 -14.42 4.18 -1.21
C LYS A 208 -15.41 4.71 -0.17
N ALA A 209 -15.94 3.84 0.69
CA ALA A 209 -16.82 4.19 1.80
C ALA A 209 -16.08 4.70 3.05
N GLY A 210 -14.75 4.81 3.05
CA GLY A 210 -13.96 5.24 4.21
C GLY A 210 -13.90 4.25 5.39
N LYS A 211 -14.51 3.07 5.25
CA LYS A 211 -14.64 2.04 6.32
C LYS A 211 -13.39 1.18 6.49
N SER A 212 -12.47 1.20 5.53
CA SER A 212 -11.21 0.44 5.60
C SER A 212 -10.09 1.13 4.83
N ARG A 213 -8.84 0.86 5.23
CA ARG A 213 -7.61 1.21 4.49
C ARG A 213 -6.91 0.00 3.90
N LYS A 214 -7.53 -1.19 3.96
CA LYS A 214 -6.91 -2.45 3.53
C LYS A 214 -6.75 -2.49 2.01
N GLY A 215 -5.52 -2.79 1.56
CA GLY A 215 -5.19 -2.94 0.15
C GLY A 215 -5.79 -4.19 -0.50
N ASN A 216 -5.74 -4.23 -1.82
CA ASN A 216 -6.14 -5.39 -2.62
C ASN A 216 -5.21 -6.58 -2.36
N ILE A 217 -5.77 -7.79 -2.36
CA ILE A 217 -5.03 -9.05 -2.38
C ILE A 217 -4.35 -9.18 -3.74
N LYS A 218 -3.07 -9.55 -3.73
CA LYS A 218 -2.29 -9.90 -4.92
C LYS A 218 -2.30 -11.42 -5.06
N ASP A 219 -2.68 -11.90 -6.24
CA ASP A 219 -2.55 -13.31 -6.56
C ASP A 219 -1.09 -13.59 -6.99
N PRO A 220 -0.39 -14.57 -6.38
CA PRO A 220 0.95 -14.97 -6.81
C PRO A 220 0.98 -15.64 -8.20
N ASN A 221 -0.12 -16.25 -8.64
CA ASN A 221 -0.23 -16.97 -9.91
C ASN A 221 -0.67 -16.07 -11.09
N ALA A 222 -1.18 -14.87 -10.81
CA ALA A 222 -1.57 -13.94 -11.87
C ALA A 222 -0.33 -13.46 -12.65
N PRO A 223 -0.36 -13.49 -14.00
CA PRO A 223 0.74 -12.98 -14.79
C PRO A 223 0.96 -11.49 -14.48
N LYS A 224 2.23 -11.07 -14.45
CA LYS A 224 2.58 -9.67 -14.21
C LYS A 224 2.38 -8.88 -15.49
N LYS A 225 1.83 -7.67 -15.38
CA LYS A 225 1.70 -6.76 -16.52
C LYS A 225 3.09 -6.40 -17.06
N PRO A 226 3.31 -6.47 -18.38
CA PRO A 226 4.57 -6.14 -18.99
C PRO A 226 4.84 -4.64 -18.91
N LEU A 227 6.10 -4.25 -19.11
CA LEU A 227 6.47 -2.84 -19.12
C LEU A 227 5.98 -2.20 -20.42
N SER A 228 5.60 -0.92 -20.34
CA SER A 228 5.38 -0.12 -21.56
C SER A 228 6.73 0.24 -22.18
N ALA A 229 6.76 0.50 -23.49
CA ALA A 229 7.96 0.91 -24.23
C ALA A 229 8.73 2.06 -23.53
N TYR A 230 8.00 3.05 -22.99
CA TYR A 230 8.62 4.14 -22.23
C TYR A 230 9.27 3.68 -20.92
N PHE A 231 8.66 2.72 -20.20
CA PHE A 231 9.25 2.19 -18.96
C PHE A 231 10.45 1.27 -19.26
N MET A 232 10.45 0.56 -20.38
CA MET A 232 11.62 -0.17 -20.86
C MET A 232 12.77 0.79 -21.18
N PHE A 233 12.46 1.91 -21.84
CA PHE A 233 13.43 2.98 -22.09
C PHE A 233 13.99 3.57 -20.78
N LEU A 234 13.14 3.86 -19.79
CA LEU A 234 13.59 4.30 -18.46
C LEU A 234 14.49 3.27 -17.78
N GLN A 235 14.17 1.98 -17.89
CA GLN A 235 15.01 0.91 -17.36
C GLN A 235 16.36 0.86 -18.06
N ARG A 236 16.39 1.05 -19.39
CA ARG A 236 17.62 1.12 -20.20
C ARG A 236 18.50 2.32 -19.81
N ILE A 237 17.91 3.49 -19.58
CA ILE A 237 18.66 4.65 -19.09
C ILE A 237 19.27 4.32 -17.72
N ARG A 238 18.47 3.78 -16.80
CA ARG A 238 18.92 3.48 -15.43
C ARG A 238 19.92 2.33 -15.33
N SER A 239 19.95 1.42 -16.31
CA SER A 239 20.93 0.32 -16.34
C SER A 239 22.32 0.82 -16.77
N ASP A 240 22.38 1.89 -17.54
CA ASP A 240 23.61 2.39 -18.14
C ASP A 240 24.08 3.67 -17.46
N PRO A 241 25.20 3.65 -16.73
CA PRO A 241 25.66 4.82 -15.99
C PRO A 241 25.97 6.02 -16.91
N GLU A 242 26.35 5.76 -18.15
CA GLU A 242 26.56 6.80 -19.17
C GLU A 242 25.24 7.47 -19.58
N LEU A 243 24.17 6.70 -19.79
CA LEU A 243 22.85 7.25 -20.11
C LEU A 243 22.22 7.95 -18.90
N VAL A 244 22.47 7.47 -17.69
CA VAL A 244 22.09 8.18 -16.46
C VAL A 244 22.72 9.57 -16.45
N LYS A 245 24.02 9.68 -16.73
CA LYS A 245 24.71 10.98 -16.77
C LYS A 245 24.22 11.86 -17.93
N ASP A 246 24.03 11.29 -19.14
CA ASP A 246 23.53 12.04 -20.31
C ASP A 246 22.12 12.60 -20.08
N VAL A 247 21.22 11.79 -19.53
CA VAL A 247 19.79 12.12 -19.44
C VAL A 247 19.42 12.78 -18.12
N PHE A 248 20.01 12.35 -17.00
CA PHE A 248 19.69 12.85 -15.66
C PHE A 248 20.76 13.79 -15.08
N GLY A 249 22.00 13.72 -15.57
CA GLY A 249 23.11 14.45 -14.98
C GLY A 249 23.33 14.05 -13.51
N ASP A 250 23.49 15.04 -12.65
CA ASP A 250 23.64 14.88 -11.19
C ASP A 250 22.29 14.92 -10.45
N GLU A 251 21.17 14.98 -11.16
CA GLU A 251 19.85 15.07 -10.54
C GLU A 251 19.47 13.76 -9.87
N THR A 252 19.19 13.80 -8.57
CA THR A 252 18.83 12.63 -7.76
C THR A 252 17.33 12.55 -7.50
N GLU A 253 16.59 13.64 -7.71
CA GLU A 253 15.16 13.68 -7.48
C GLU A 253 14.40 12.91 -8.57
N THR A 254 13.73 11.82 -8.17
CA THR A 254 13.00 10.95 -9.11
C THR A 254 11.95 11.70 -9.95
N THR A 255 11.29 12.71 -9.37
CA THR A 255 10.30 13.52 -10.08
C THR A 255 10.95 14.28 -11.24
N LYS A 256 12.07 14.95 -11.01
CA LYS A 256 12.79 15.70 -12.04
C LYS A 256 13.42 14.78 -13.08
N GLN A 257 14.02 13.67 -12.65
CA GLN A 257 14.50 12.62 -13.56
C GLN A 257 13.39 12.16 -14.51
N SER A 258 12.16 11.96 -14.00
CA SER A 258 11.04 11.53 -14.84
C SER A 258 10.66 12.57 -15.91
N VAL A 259 10.81 13.86 -15.62
CA VAL A 259 10.57 14.95 -16.57
C VAL A 259 11.65 14.96 -17.66
N LEU A 260 12.93 14.81 -17.27
CA LEU A 260 14.06 14.77 -18.21
C LEU A 260 13.97 13.58 -19.17
N ALA A 261 13.70 12.37 -18.65
CA ALA A 261 13.50 11.19 -19.48
C ALA A 261 12.27 11.31 -20.40
N ALA A 262 11.18 11.92 -19.93
CA ALA A 262 10.02 12.17 -20.78
C ALA A 262 10.35 13.16 -21.91
N GLY A 263 11.19 14.17 -21.64
CA GLY A 263 11.74 15.07 -22.64
C GLY A 263 12.55 14.32 -23.70
N LYS A 264 13.53 13.51 -23.26
CA LYS A 264 14.35 12.68 -24.15
C LYS A 264 13.51 11.73 -25.00
N TRP A 265 12.54 11.06 -24.42
CA TRP A 265 11.65 10.14 -25.16
C TRP A 265 10.86 10.83 -26.27
N ARG A 266 10.41 12.06 -26.04
CA ARG A 266 9.69 12.86 -27.05
C ARG A 266 10.63 13.37 -28.15
N SER A 267 11.88 13.68 -27.82
CA SER A 267 12.87 14.14 -28.80
C SER A 267 13.49 13.01 -29.63
N MET A 268 13.37 11.75 -29.21
CA MET A 268 13.82 10.60 -29.99
C MET A 268 13.09 10.52 -31.34
N THR A 269 13.73 9.88 -32.31
CA THR A 269 13.12 9.56 -33.61
C THR A 269 12.24 8.31 -33.50
N ASP A 270 11.38 8.09 -34.50
CA ASP A 270 10.55 6.87 -34.54
C ASP A 270 11.40 5.61 -34.66
N ASP A 271 12.54 5.68 -35.37
CA ASP A 271 13.46 4.55 -35.51
C ASP A 271 14.15 4.18 -34.19
N GLU A 272 14.51 5.17 -33.37
CA GLU A 272 15.07 4.94 -32.04
C GLU A 272 14.03 4.40 -31.04
N ARG A 273 12.76 4.78 -31.21
CA ARG A 273 11.65 4.26 -30.39
C ARG A 273 11.17 2.88 -30.83
N LYS A 274 11.30 2.56 -32.12
CA LYS A 274 10.85 1.31 -32.74
C LYS A 274 11.25 0.04 -31.98
N PRO A 275 12.50 -0.17 -31.55
CA PRO A 275 12.86 -1.38 -30.79
C PRO A 275 12.09 -1.49 -29.47
N PHE A 276 11.91 -0.39 -28.74
CA PHE A 276 11.16 -0.38 -27.49
C PHE A 276 9.66 -0.62 -27.71
N LEU A 277 9.10 -0.06 -28.79
CA LEU A 277 7.70 -0.27 -29.16
C LEU A 277 7.44 -1.73 -29.58
N ALA A 278 8.31 -2.30 -30.41
CA ALA A 278 8.22 -3.69 -30.85
C ALA A 278 8.36 -4.66 -29.67
N GLN A 279 9.31 -4.43 -28.76
CA GLN A 279 9.46 -5.25 -27.56
C GLN A 279 8.23 -5.15 -26.64
N ALA A 280 7.72 -3.95 -26.41
CA ALA A 280 6.53 -3.76 -25.58
C ALA A 280 5.28 -4.41 -26.18
N GLU A 281 5.14 -4.41 -27.50
CA GLU A 281 4.06 -5.10 -28.20
C GLU A 281 4.16 -6.62 -28.06
N GLN A 282 5.37 -7.17 -28.22
CA GLN A 282 5.63 -8.59 -28.02
C GLN A 282 5.31 -9.03 -26.58
N GLU A 283 5.85 -8.34 -25.58
CA GLU A 283 5.59 -8.67 -24.16
C GLU A 283 4.10 -8.49 -23.80
N LYS A 284 3.42 -7.52 -24.42
CA LYS A 284 1.97 -7.34 -24.29
C LYS A 284 1.20 -8.55 -24.82
N LEU A 285 1.57 -9.06 -25.99
CA LEU A 285 0.93 -10.23 -26.59
C LEU A 285 1.12 -11.48 -25.72
N GLU A 286 2.34 -11.70 -25.23
CA GLU A 286 2.67 -12.80 -24.32
C GLU A 286 1.87 -12.72 -23.01
N TYR A 287 1.77 -11.52 -22.43
CA TYR A 287 0.94 -11.29 -21.25
C TYR A 287 -0.55 -11.53 -21.52
N GLU A 288 -1.07 -11.11 -22.67
CA GLU A 288 -2.46 -11.35 -23.03
C GLU A 288 -2.76 -12.85 -23.20
N ALA A 289 -1.83 -13.60 -23.79
CA ALA A 289 -1.92 -15.06 -23.88
C ALA A 289 -1.86 -15.72 -22.49
N ALA A 290 -0.89 -15.36 -21.66
CA ALA A 290 -0.76 -15.89 -20.30
C ALA A 290 -1.97 -15.53 -19.42
N ARG A 291 -2.51 -14.31 -19.58
CA ARG A 291 -3.70 -13.84 -18.85
C ARG A 291 -4.94 -14.63 -19.27
N LYS A 292 -5.13 -14.90 -20.57
CA LYS A 292 -6.24 -15.75 -21.04
C LYS A 292 -6.14 -17.15 -20.45
N MET A 293 -4.96 -17.79 -20.50
CA MET A 293 -4.76 -19.11 -19.87
C MET A 293 -5.05 -19.10 -18.36
N TYR A 294 -4.66 -18.03 -17.67
CA TYR A 294 -4.94 -17.84 -16.25
C TYR A 294 -6.44 -17.61 -15.96
N GLU A 295 -7.15 -16.85 -16.80
CA GLU A 295 -8.60 -16.63 -16.68
C GLU A 295 -9.39 -17.91 -17.02
N ASP A 296 -8.94 -18.69 -17.99
CA ASP A 296 -9.56 -19.95 -18.43
C ASP A 296 -9.25 -21.13 -17.49
N GLY A 297 -8.44 -20.92 -16.45
CA GLY A 297 -8.09 -21.95 -15.45
C GLY A 297 -7.25 -23.11 -15.99
N THR A 298 -6.68 -22.97 -17.19
CA THR A 298 -5.92 -24.02 -17.89
C THR A 298 -4.46 -24.11 -17.46
N VAL A 299 -3.95 -23.14 -16.72
CA VAL A 299 -2.70 -23.30 -15.97
C VAL A 299 -2.98 -24.16 -14.74
N GLY A 300 -2.77 -25.46 -14.91
CA GLY A 300 -2.64 -26.39 -13.80
C GLY A 300 -1.71 -25.82 -12.74
N TYR A 301 -2.17 -25.89 -11.50
CA TYR A 301 -1.38 -25.60 -10.31
C TYR A 301 0.00 -26.25 -10.41
N GLY A 302 1.03 -25.42 -10.55
CA GLY A 302 2.43 -25.84 -10.51
C GLY A 302 3.15 -25.58 -11.82
N THR A 303 3.88 -24.47 -11.89
CA THR A 303 5.35 -24.44 -11.88
C THR A 303 5.74 -22.98 -12.08
N SER A 304 6.42 -22.37 -11.12
CA SER A 304 7.16 -21.14 -11.41
C SER A 304 8.22 -21.51 -12.45
N ILE A 305 7.96 -21.20 -13.72
CA ILE A 305 8.99 -21.21 -14.75
C ILE A 305 9.95 -20.08 -14.39
N SER A 306 10.93 -20.44 -13.58
CA SER A 306 12.15 -19.69 -13.37
C SER A 306 12.88 -19.68 -14.72
N PHE A 307 13.01 -18.51 -15.31
CA PHE A 307 13.73 -18.32 -16.56
C PHE A 307 15.23 -18.41 -16.27
N SER A 308 15.73 -19.62 -16.03
CA SER A 308 17.16 -19.95 -16.12
C SER A 308 17.38 -20.57 -17.50
N VAL A 309 17.85 -19.73 -18.41
CA VAL A 309 18.27 -20.14 -19.75
C VAL A 309 19.50 -21.04 -19.62
N LEU A 310 19.37 -22.29 -20.05
CA LEU A 310 20.49 -23.08 -20.54
C LEU A 310 20.05 -23.78 -21.83
N PRO A 311 20.93 -23.75 -22.85
CA PRO A 311 21.25 -25.02 -23.47
C PRO A 311 22.76 -25.14 -23.73
N GLY A 312 23.27 -26.37 -23.67
CA GLY A 312 24.50 -26.73 -24.38
C GLY A 312 25.56 -27.39 -23.52
N ASN A 313 25.41 -28.70 -23.35
CA ASN A 313 26.51 -29.64 -23.18
C ASN A 313 27.50 -29.48 -24.37
N PRO A 314 28.77 -29.78 -24.16
CA PRO A 314 29.35 -30.90 -24.92
C PRO A 314 29.69 -32.09 -24.02
#